data_AF-A0A921BN55-F1
#
_entry.id   AF-A0A921BN55-F1
#
_cell.length_a   1.000
_cell.length_b   1.000
_cell.length_c   1.000
_cell.angle_alpha   90.00
_cell.angle_beta   90.00
_cell.angle_gamma   90.00
#
_symmetry.space_group_name_H-M   'P 1'
#
loop_
_entity.id
_entity.type
_entity.pdbx_description
1 polymer ?
#
loop_
_entity_poly.entity_id
_entity_poly.type
_entity_poly.pdbx_seq_one_letter_code
_entity_poly.pdbx_strand_id
1 'polypeptide(L)'
;MISTGSRVADLPMPGLAKLGCMTSDDALQHDSLPQSFVVLGGGAVRWSSLSFLPVRSQGDAAPAQPTLSSRRVTMTSPAKSNPPFAMRGSPFPKPGFRLSTRGRTAREKIYCVQKRRRQHEVRAEAGFHGLGRSPNTDSLALKNAGSRPSTGPIICDTHMRTSTPQFSPEAISPGPEIVHPAVQQGEIAAHNILYPGPNPSQRITRVLISVVFTDPQAATVGLTEKAAKAGGIPYLSASYPFNDHGKSIIMDAMQAS
;
A
#
# COMPACT_ATOMS: atom_id res chain seq x y z
N MET A 1 -12.35 17.65 16.21
CA MET A 1 -11.73 16.44 15.63
C MET A 1 -11.46 16.69 14.14
N ILE A 2 -10.42 16.11 13.55
CA ILE A 2 -10.11 16.24 12.11
C ILE A 2 -9.96 14.84 11.51
N SER A 3 -10.98 14.40 10.78
CA SER A 3 -11.09 13.03 10.25
C SER A 3 -11.27 13.00 8.73
N THR A 4 -10.55 13.86 8.00
CA THR A 4 -10.68 13.98 6.53
C THR A 4 -10.03 12.85 5.73
N GLY A 5 -9.31 11.95 6.41
CA GLY A 5 -8.69 10.76 5.82
C GLY A 5 -7.62 11.07 4.79
N SER A 6 -7.53 10.24 3.75
CA SER A 6 -6.55 10.36 2.67
C SER A 6 -7.19 10.10 1.30
N ARG A 7 -6.60 10.68 0.26
CA ARG A 7 -6.94 10.47 -1.16
C ARG A 7 -5.86 9.68 -1.87
N VAL A 8 -6.11 9.15 -3.06
CA VAL A 8 -5.03 8.58 -3.91
C VAL A 8 -3.96 9.65 -4.13
N ALA A 9 -2.68 9.30 -3.94
CA ALA A 9 -1.59 10.27 -4.04
C ALA A 9 -1.42 10.77 -5.48
N ASP A 10 -1.02 12.03 -5.67
CA ASP A 10 -0.74 12.56 -7.01
C ASP A 10 0.40 11.80 -7.69
N LEU A 11 0.28 11.58 -9.01
CA LEU A 11 1.32 10.92 -9.80
C LEU A 11 2.56 11.84 -9.90
N PRO A 12 3.73 11.47 -9.36
CA PRO A 12 4.91 12.34 -9.30
C PRO A 12 5.61 12.53 -10.67
N MET A 13 4.95 12.16 -11.77
CA MET A 13 5.50 12.07 -13.12
C MET A 13 4.48 12.61 -14.13
N PRO A 14 4.62 13.88 -14.59
CA PRO A 14 3.62 14.55 -15.43
C PRO A 14 3.26 13.81 -16.73
N GLY A 15 4.23 13.15 -17.38
CA GLY A 15 3.96 12.34 -18.58
C GLY A 15 3.03 11.15 -18.32
N LEU A 16 3.05 10.61 -17.10
CA LEU A 16 2.27 9.46 -16.72
C LEU A 16 0.86 9.83 -16.25
N ALA A 17 0.70 10.99 -15.61
CA ALA A 17 -0.60 11.60 -15.37
C ALA A 17 -1.36 11.84 -16.70
N LYS A 18 -0.68 12.35 -17.73
CA LYS A 18 -1.26 12.55 -19.08
C LYS A 18 -1.69 11.26 -19.79
N LEU A 19 -1.18 10.10 -19.39
CA LEU A 19 -1.56 8.81 -20.02
C LEU A 19 -2.87 8.23 -19.47
N GLY A 20 -3.33 8.72 -18.32
CA GLY A 20 -4.41 8.14 -17.52
C GLY A 20 -4.01 6.79 -16.92
N CYS A 21 -4.22 6.62 -15.62
CA CYS A 21 -4.08 5.33 -14.93
C CYS A 21 -5.35 5.09 -14.12
N MET A 22 -5.79 3.83 -14.08
CA MET A 22 -6.83 3.40 -13.15
C MET A 22 -6.29 3.46 -11.73
N THR A 23 -7.09 3.95 -10.80
CA THR A 23 -6.86 3.92 -9.37
C THR A 23 -7.53 2.70 -8.74
N SER A 24 -7.50 2.59 -7.41
CA SER A 24 -8.29 1.58 -6.68
C SER A 24 -9.79 1.81 -6.87
N ASP A 25 -10.21 3.08 -6.89
CA ASP A 25 -11.61 3.48 -6.99
C ASP A 25 -12.14 3.15 -8.40
N ASP A 26 -11.38 3.48 -9.46
CA ASP A 26 -11.73 3.13 -10.84
C ASP A 26 -11.84 1.61 -11.07
N ALA A 27 -10.99 0.82 -10.40
CA ALA A 27 -10.99 -0.64 -10.55
C ALA A 27 -12.19 -1.32 -9.89
N LEU A 28 -12.80 -0.69 -8.87
CA LEU A 28 -14.03 -1.17 -8.22
C LEU A 28 -15.30 -0.75 -8.97
N GLN A 29 -15.23 0.28 -9.81
CA GLN A 29 -16.36 0.83 -10.58
C GLN A 29 -16.41 0.37 -12.04
N HIS A 30 -15.44 -0.43 -12.50
CA HIS A 30 -15.34 -0.85 -13.90
C HIS A 30 -16.12 -2.14 -14.20
N ASP A 31 -17.12 -2.08 -15.07
CA ASP A 31 -17.89 -3.25 -15.52
C ASP A 31 -17.03 -4.32 -16.22
N SER A 32 -15.96 -3.88 -16.91
CA SER A 32 -15.04 -4.75 -17.62
C SER A 32 -13.60 -4.31 -17.45
N LEU A 33 -12.75 -5.19 -16.92
CA LEU A 33 -11.34 -4.92 -16.66
C LEU A 33 -10.48 -5.02 -17.95
N PRO A 34 -9.37 -4.27 -18.06
CA PRO A 34 -8.47 -4.30 -19.23
C PRO A 34 -7.69 -5.63 -19.36
N GLN A 35 -7.46 -6.10 -20.59
CA GLN A 35 -6.79 -7.39 -20.87
C GLN A 35 -5.33 -7.45 -20.35
N SER A 36 -4.68 -6.29 -20.24
CA SER A 36 -3.34 -6.16 -19.66
C SER A 36 -3.18 -4.83 -18.93
N PHE A 37 -2.43 -4.81 -17.83
CA PHE A 37 -2.13 -3.59 -17.10
C PHE A 37 -0.77 -3.63 -16.41
N VAL A 38 -0.11 -2.47 -16.35
CA VAL A 38 1.13 -2.28 -15.56
C VAL A 38 0.77 -1.68 -14.21
N VAL A 39 1.10 -2.37 -13.10
CA VAL A 39 0.90 -1.80 -11.76
C VAL A 39 2.10 -0.99 -11.30
N LEU A 40 1.83 0.24 -10.90
CA LEU A 40 2.79 1.22 -10.40
C LEU A 40 2.67 1.32 -8.88
N GLY A 41 3.73 0.92 -8.17
CA GLY A 41 3.76 0.90 -6.70
C GLY A 41 3.80 -0.51 -6.13
N GLY A 42 3.60 -0.61 -4.82
CA GLY A 42 3.95 -1.82 -4.05
C GLY A 42 3.18 -2.04 -2.74
N GLY A 43 2.18 -1.22 -2.43
CA GLY A 43 1.45 -1.31 -1.15
C GLY A 43 0.40 -2.42 -1.09
N ALA A 44 -0.19 -2.64 0.09
CA ALA A 44 -1.21 -3.67 0.33
C ALA A 44 -2.43 -3.54 -0.61
N VAL A 45 -2.91 -2.31 -0.84
CA VAL A 45 -4.02 -2.01 -1.78
C VAL A 45 -3.75 -2.60 -3.17
N ARG A 46 -2.52 -2.55 -3.67
CA ARG A 46 -2.13 -3.16 -4.95
C ARG A 46 -2.29 -4.68 -4.91
N TRP A 47 -1.80 -5.32 -3.85
CA TRP A 47 -1.75 -6.79 -3.78
C TRP A 47 -3.17 -7.35 -3.66
N SER A 48 -4.01 -6.78 -2.78
CA SER A 48 -5.43 -7.15 -2.68
C SER A 48 -6.21 -6.85 -3.96
N SER A 49 -6.05 -5.67 -4.58
CA SER A 49 -6.72 -5.38 -5.86
C SER A 49 -6.24 -6.28 -7.00
N LEU A 50 -5.01 -6.80 -6.94
CA LEU A 50 -4.48 -7.76 -7.92
C LEU A 50 -5.09 -9.16 -7.76
N SER A 51 -5.38 -9.62 -6.55
CA SER A 51 -5.93 -10.98 -6.34
C SER A 51 -7.39 -11.15 -6.79
N PHE A 52 -8.15 -10.07 -6.92
CA PHE A 52 -9.47 -10.11 -7.55
C PHE A 52 -9.40 -10.15 -9.09
N LEU A 53 -8.19 -10.10 -9.67
CA LEU A 53 -7.95 -10.13 -11.11
C LEU A 53 -7.35 -11.49 -11.48
N PRO A 54 -7.81 -12.17 -12.55
CA PRO A 54 -7.19 -13.41 -13.00
C PRO A 54 -5.82 -13.10 -13.62
N VAL A 55 -4.74 -13.28 -12.85
CA VAL A 55 -3.37 -12.94 -13.24
C VAL A 55 -2.56 -14.17 -13.61
N ARG A 56 -1.99 -14.20 -14.83
CA ARG A 56 -0.77 -14.99 -15.08
C ARG A 56 0.46 -14.12 -14.86
N SER A 57 1.26 -14.46 -13.84
CA SER A 57 2.63 -13.99 -13.72
C SER A 57 3.51 -14.76 -14.72
N GLN A 58 4.03 -14.07 -15.73
CA GLN A 58 4.89 -14.71 -16.73
C GLN A 58 6.31 -14.91 -16.16
N GLY A 59 6.56 -16.10 -15.61
CA GLY A 59 7.91 -16.67 -15.49
C GLY A 59 8.13 -17.65 -16.64
N ASP A 60 9.27 -17.58 -17.31
CA ASP A 60 9.53 -18.38 -18.51
C ASP A 60 9.92 -19.83 -18.17
N ALA A 61 8.96 -20.75 -18.25
CA ALA A 61 9.11 -22.13 -18.74
C ALA A 61 7.73 -22.78 -18.94
N ALA A 62 7.50 -23.37 -20.12
CA ALA A 62 6.28 -24.10 -20.54
C ALA A 62 6.52 -25.62 -20.48
N PRO A 63 5.55 -26.55 -20.72
CA PRO A 63 4.17 -26.40 -21.23
C PRO A 63 3.10 -26.47 -20.11
N ALA A 64 1.78 -26.55 -20.32
CA ALA A 64 0.98 -26.72 -21.54
C ALA A 64 -0.28 -25.81 -21.57
N GLN A 65 -1.48 -26.37 -21.79
CA GLN A 65 -2.78 -25.68 -21.73
C GLN A 65 -3.77 -26.50 -20.86
N PRO A 66 -4.78 -25.85 -20.24
CA PRO A 66 -6.01 -25.59 -21.00
C PRO A 66 -6.34 -24.10 -21.20
N THR A 67 -7.33 -23.85 -22.04
CA THR A 67 -7.61 -22.56 -22.69
C THR A 67 -8.58 -21.70 -21.87
N LEU A 68 -8.04 -20.72 -21.13
CA LEU A 68 -8.78 -19.60 -20.54
C LEU A 68 -7.94 -18.33 -20.74
N SER A 69 -8.58 -17.23 -21.15
CA SER A 69 -7.90 -16.03 -21.68
C SER A 69 -6.92 -15.41 -20.69
N SER A 70 -5.62 -15.57 -20.94
CA SER A 70 -4.56 -15.17 -20.03
C SER A 70 -4.31 -13.66 -20.04
N ARG A 71 -4.74 -12.95 -18.99
CA ARG A 71 -4.32 -11.56 -18.74
C ARG A 71 -2.87 -11.53 -18.29
N ARG A 72 -2.06 -10.65 -18.88
CA ARG A 72 -0.65 -10.45 -18.51
C ARG A 72 -0.51 -9.27 -17.55
N VAL A 73 0.20 -9.52 -16.45
CA VAL A 73 0.54 -8.50 -15.45
C VAL A 73 2.06 -8.42 -15.32
N THR A 74 2.65 -7.31 -15.78
CA THR A 74 4.09 -7.09 -15.70
C THR A 74 4.42 -6.27 -14.45
N MET A 75 5.01 -6.93 -13.45
CA MET A 75 5.38 -6.29 -12.18
C MET A 75 6.75 -5.63 -12.27
N THR A 76 6.78 -4.30 -12.35
CA THR A 76 8.01 -3.51 -12.46
C THR A 76 8.65 -3.25 -11.09
N SER A 77 8.85 -4.30 -10.29
CA SER A 77 9.58 -4.31 -9.01
C SER A 77 10.70 -5.35 -9.07
N PRO A 78 11.84 -5.19 -8.37
CA PRO A 78 12.87 -6.21 -8.38
C PRO A 78 12.36 -7.51 -7.76
N ALA A 79 12.24 -8.56 -8.57
CA ALA A 79 12.14 -9.92 -8.10
C ALA A 79 13.44 -10.28 -7.34
N LYS A 80 13.34 -10.23 -6.02
CA LYS A 80 14.01 -11.12 -5.08
C LYS A 80 12.95 -11.53 -4.06
N SER A 81 13.07 -12.73 -3.54
CA SER A 81 12.15 -13.46 -2.65
C SER A 81 11.97 -12.81 -1.26
N ASN A 82 11.66 -11.53 -1.22
CA ASN A 82 11.16 -10.87 -0.03
C ASN A 82 9.63 -10.98 -0.04
N PRO A 83 9.00 -11.64 0.95
CA PRO A 83 7.55 -11.75 1.02
C PRO A 83 6.85 -10.37 1.07
N PRO A 84 5.53 -10.29 0.80
CA PRO A 84 4.80 -9.04 0.51
C PRO A 84 4.74 -7.98 1.64
N PHE A 85 5.44 -8.18 2.75
CA PHE A 85 5.42 -7.36 3.98
C PHE A 85 6.03 -5.94 3.86
N ALA A 86 6.33 -5.45 2.66
CA ALA A 86 6.75 -4.06 2.45
C ALA A 86 5.55 -3.09 2.45
N MET A 87 4.75 -3.12 3.51
CA MET A 87 3.45 -2.43 3.61
C MET A 87 3.58 -0.91 3.74
N ARG A 88 4.74 -0.40 4.15
CA ARG A 88 5.16 0.96 3.76
C ARG A 88 5.59 0.91 2.31
N GLY A 89 4.77 1.48 1.43
CA GLY A 89 5.20 1.89 0.10
C GLY A 89 6.50 2.69 0.25
N SER A 90 7.61 2.12 -0.23
CA SER A 90 8.89 2.83 -0.25
C SER A 90 8.71 4.11 -1.08
N PRO A 91 9.29 5.26 -0.70
CA PRO A 91 9.20 6.47 -1.50
C PRO A 91 9.62 6.16 -2.93
N PHE A 92 8.66 6.33 -3.85
CA PHE A 92 8.85 6.10 -5.26
C PHE A 92 8.96 7.47 -5.95
N PRO A 93 9.95 7.68 -6.85
CA PRO A 93 10.91 6.70 -7.36
C PRO A 93 12.00 6.29 -6.34
N LYS A 94 12.30 4.99 -6.27
CA LYS A 94 13.53 4.53 -5.60
C LYS A 94 14.76 5.05 -6.36
N PRO A 95 15.88 5.39 -5.67
CA PRO A 95 17.11 5.80 -6.34
C PRO A 95 17.53 4.83 -7.46
N GLY A 96 17.72 5.36 -8.67
CA GLY A 96 18.10 4.58 -9.85
C GLY A 96 16.96 3.92 -10.64
N PHE A 97 15.69 4.22 -10.31
CA PHE A 97 14.52 3.83 -11.10
C PHE A 97 13.83 5.09 -11.63
N ARG A 98 13.75 5.25 -12.96
CA ARG A 98 12.87 6.26 -13.59
C ARG A 98 11.80 5.53 -14.39
N LEU A 99 10.56 6.00 -14.26
CA LEU A 99 9.45 5.57 -15.08
C LEU A 99 9.06 6.75 -15.97
N SER A 100 8.93 6.49 -17.26
CA SER A 100 8.46 7.45 -18.25
C SER A 100 7.49 6.77 -19.21
N THR A 101 6.82 7.56 -20.03
CA THR A 101 5.84 7.10 -21.01
C THR A 101 6.32 7.47 -22.40
N ARG A 102 6.43 6.49 -23.31
CA ARG A 102 6.90 6.75 -24.68
C ARG A 102 5.77 7.13 -25.64
N GLY A 103 4.55 6.72 -25.34
CA GLY A 103 3.37 7.06 -26.13
C GLY A 103 2.17 6.15 -25.84
N ARG A 104 1.10 6.36 -26.61
CA ARG A 104 -0.13 5.56 -26.62
C ARG A 104 -0.45 5.21 -28.09
N THR A 105 -0.75 3.95 -28.38
CA THR A 105 -1.34 3.52 -29.66
C THR A 105 -2.86 3.53 -29.55
N ALA A 106 -3.59 3.09 -30.59
CA ALA A 106 -5.04 2.94 -30.51
C ALA A 106 -5.51 1.87 -29.50
N ARG A 107 -4.62 0.97 -29.05
CA ARG A 107 -4.95 -0.18 -28.18
C ARG A 107 -4.05 -0.36 -26.95
N GLU A 108 -2.86 0.26 -26.90
CA GLU A 108 -1.87 0.03 -25.84
C GLU A 108 -1.19 1.32 -25.37
N LYS A 109 -0.78 1.32 -24.10
CA LYS A 109 0.08 2.32 -23.46
C LYS A 109 1.50 1.75 -23.32
N ILE A 110 2.51 2.56 -23.64
CA ILE A 110 3.92 2.15 -23.62
C ILE A 110 4.64 2.81 -22.43
N TYR A 111 4.97 1.99 -21.44
CA TYR A 111 5.69 2.36 -20.22
C TYR A 111 7.19 2.04 -20.37
N CYS A 112 8.04 3.04 -20.19
CA CYS A 112 9.49 2.88 -20.17
C CYS A 112 10.00 2.87 -18.73
N VAL A 113 10.60 1.76 -18.33
CA VAL A 113 11.28 1.57 -17.05
C VAL A 113 12.78 1.66 -17.27
N GLN A 114 13.40 2.74 -16.79
CA GLN A 114 14.84 2.85 -16.71
C GLN A 114 15.31 2.38 -15.33
N LYS A 115 16.12 1.32 -15.29
CA LYS A 115 16.79 0.80 -14.09
C LYS A 115 18.29 0.89 -14.29
N ARG A 116 18.95 1.81 -13.57
CA ARG A 116 20.37 2.18 -13.79
C ARG A 116 20.60 2.63 -15.25
N ARG A 117 21.44 1.89 -16.01
CA ARG A 117 21.77 2.13 -17.43
C ARG A 117 20.95 1.29 -18.42
N ARG A 118 20.02 0.43 -17.96
CA ARG A 118 19.16 -0.37 -18.85
C ARG A 118 17.75 0.21 -18.89
N GLN A 119 17.23 0.38 -20.11
CA GLN A 119 15.84 0.74 -20.37
C GLN A 119 15.08 -0.52 -20.77
N HIS A 120 13.90 -0.71 -20.18
CA HIS A 120 12.96 -1.77 -20.50
C HIS A 120 11.64 -1.12 -20.92
N GLU A 121 11.01 -1.64 -21.97
CA GLU A 121 9.67 -1.23 -22.37
C GLU A 121 8.65 -2.28 -21.94
N VAL A 122 7.52 -1.82 -21.43
CA VAL A 122 6.38 -2.65 -21.06
C VAL A 122 5.17 -2.06 -21.76
N ARG A 123 4.42 -2.90 -22.48
CA ARG A 123 3.18 -2.53 -23.15
C ARG A 123 2.01 -3.15 -22.41
N ALA A 124 0.96 -2.37 -22.21
CA ALA A 124 -0.29 -2.83 -21.65
C ALA A 124 -1.44 -1.90 -22.05
N GLU A 125 -2.67 -2.40 -22.04
CA GLU A 125 -3.87 -1.62 -22.32
C GLU A 125 -4.07 -0.49 -21.29
N ALA A 126 -3.85 -0.79 -20.00
CA ALA A 126 -3.98 0.15 -18.90
C ALA A 126 -2.73 0.24 -18.00
N GLY A 127 -2.77 1.17 -17.06
CA GLY A 127 -1.84 1.26 -15.94
C GLY A 127 -2.64 1.41 -14.66
N PHE A 128 -2.24 0.73 -13.59
CA PHE A 128 -2.87 0.83 -12.28
C PHE A 128 -1.96 1.60 -11.32
N HIS A 129 -2.50 2.64 -10.71
CA HIS A 129 -1.80 3.55 -9.82
C HIS A 129 -2.03 3.15 -8.35
N GLY A 130 -1.00 2.54 -7.76
CA GLY A 130 -0.94 2.10 -6.37
C GLY A 130 0.32 2.57 -5.65
N LEU A 131 0.81 3.79 -5.97
CA LEU A 131 2.01 4.37 -5.36
C LEU A 131 1.81 4.79 -3.89
N GLY A 132 0.57 4.97 -3.45
CA GLY A 132 0.21 5.33 -2.07
C GLY A 132 -0.99 6.27 -2.01
N ARG A 133 -1.24 6.82 -0.83
CA ARG A 133 -2.26 7.84 -0.57
C ARG A 133 -1.60 9.10 0.00
N SER A 134 -2.31 10.22 -0.11
CA SER A 134 -1.92 11.52 0.46
C SER A 134 -2.98 11.98 1.46
N PRO A 135 -2.58 12.50 2.63
CA PRO A 135 -3.46 13.18 3.58
C PRO A 135 -4.37 14.21 2.93
N ASN A 136 -5.65 14.22 3.29
CA ASN A 136 -6.63 15.16 2.74
C ASN A 136 -6.71 16.44 3.59
N THR A 137 -5.62 17.22 3.60
CA THR A 137 -5.47 18.44 4.43
C THR A 137 -5.62 19.76 3.67
N ASP A 138 -5.48 19.76 2.34
CA ASP A 138 -5.30 20.98 1.54
C ASP A 138 -6.46 21.99 1.68
N SER A 139 -7.70 21.50 1.72
CA SER A 139 -8.92 22.32 1.86
C SER A 139 -9.18 22.83 3.28
N LEU A 140 -8.47 22.32 4.30
CA LEU A 140 -8.70 22.67 5.71
C LEU A 140 -8.11 24.01 6.12
N ALA A 141 -7.32 24.66 5.26
CA ALA A 141 -6.69 25.97 5.50
C ALA A 141 -5.99 26.08 6.89
N LEU A 142 -5.36 24.99 7.36
CA LEU A 142 -4.89 24.81 8.75
C LEU A 142 -4.02 25.95 9.32
N LYS A 143 -3.33 26.70 8.44
CA LYS A 143 -2.58 27.92 8.78
C LYS A 143 -3.45 28.97 9.50
N ASN A 144 -4.71 29.13 9.06
CA ASN A 144 -5.64 30.13 9.60
C ASN A 144 -6.00 29.86 11.06
N ALA A 145 -5.86 28.62 11.52
CA ALA A 145 -6.08 28.21 12.90
C ALA A 145 -4.77 27.94 13.67
N GLY A 146 -3.67 28.59 13.26
CA GLY A 146 -2.37 28.52 13.94
C GLY A 146 -1.66 27.16 13.88
N SER A 147 -2.23 26.17 13.20
CA SER A 147 -1.58 24.87 13.01
C SER A 147 -0.50 24.96 11.93
N ARG A 148 0.61 24.24 12.14
CA ARG A 148 1.69 24.22 11.16
C ARG A 148 1.19 23.59 9.85
N PRO A 149 1.44 24.21 8.68
CA PRO A 149 1.12 23.58 7.41
C PRO A 149 1.95 22.30 7.26
N SER A 150 1.27 21.19 6.98
CA SER A 150 1.89 19.90 6.69
C SER A 150 1.54 19.49 5.27
N THR A 151 2.54 19.20 4.45
CA THR A 151 2.41 18.52 3.14
C THR A 151 2.25 17.00 3.29
N GLY A 152 2.06 16.54 4.53
CA GLY A 152 1.89 15.14 4.90
C GLY A 152 0.97 15.04 6.13
N PRO A 153 1.09 13.97 6.93
CA PRO A 153 0.22 13.74 8.08
C PRO A 153 0.20 14.92 9.07
N ILE A 154 -0.93 15.11 9.75
CA ILE A 154 -1.03 16.04 10.87
C ILE A 154 -0.32 15.38 12.07
N ILE A 155 0.71 16.03 12.59
CA ILE A 155 1.48 15.48 13.71
C ILE A 155 0.68 15.64 15.01
N CYS A 156 0.53 14.53 15.74
CA CYS A 156 -0.05 14.49 17.07
C CYS A 156 0.78 13.63 18.02
N ASP A 157 0.54 13.81 19.33
CA ASP A 157 1.08 12.95 20.39
C ASP A 157 0.33 11.60 20.49
N THR A 158 0.61 10.82 21.54
CA THR A 158 -0.08 9.56 21.84
C THR A 158 -1.51 9.75 22.36
N HIS A 159 -1.89 10.97 22.76
CA HIS A 159 -3.22 11.33 23.25
C HIS A 159 -4.11 11.96 22.16
N MET A 160 -3.63 11.95 20.91
CA MET A 160 -4.27 12.56 19.75
C MET A 160 -4.43 14.08 19.87
N ARG A 161 -3.44 14.78 20.42
CA ARG A 161 -3.36 16.25 20.50
C ARG A 161 -2.30 16.79 19.53
N THR A 162 -2.59 17.90 18.85
CA THR A 162 -1.58 18.61 18.01
C THR A 162 -0.92 19.77 18.77
N SER A 163 -0.02 20.51 18.11
CA SER A 163 0.50 21.79 18.63
C SER A 163 -0.61 22.84 18.87
N THR A 164 -1.78 22.71 18.23
CA THR A 164 -2.98 23.49 18.53
C THR A 164 -3.92 22.61 19.36
N PRO A 165 -4.11 22.86 20.67
CA PRO A 165 -4.84 21.93 21.57
C PRO A 165 -6.30 21.65 21.18
N GLN A 166 -6.91 22.53 20.37
CA GLN A 166 -8.28 22.39 19.86
C GLN A 166 -8.41 21.33 18.75
N PHE A 167 -7.29 20.80 18.23
CA PHE A 167 -7.28 19.81 17.16
C PHE A 167 -6.80 18.44 17.62
N SER A 168 -7.61 17.45 17.27
CA SER A 168 -7.34 16.03 17.41
C SER A 168 -7.56 15.33 16.06
N PRO A 169 -6.48 14.93 15.37
CA PRO A 169 -6.53 14.31 14.05
C PRO A 169 -6.70 12.79 14.13
N GLU A 170 -7.51 12.25 13.24
CA GLU A 170 -7.83 10.82 13.08
C GLU A 170 -7.59 10.42 11.62
N ALA A 171 -7.08 9.20 11.37
CA ALA A 171 -6.84 8.64 10.02
C ALA A 171 -5.83 9.41 9.15
N ILE A 172 -5.38 10.57 9.63
CA ILE A 172 -4.51 11.54 8.95
C ILE A 172 -3.22 11.80 9.75
N SER A 173 -2.98 10.99 10.77
CA SER A 173 -1.87 11.07 11.74
C SER A 173 -0.79 10.03 11.42
N PRO A 174 0.49 10.24 11.83
CA PRO A 174 1.56 9.28 11.57
C PRO A 174 1.26 7.85 12.09
N GLY A 175 1.14 6.90 11.17
CA GLY A 175 0.81 5.50 11.45
C GLY A 175 0.61 4.68 10.17
N PRO A 176 0.18 3.41 10.29
CA PRO A 176 -0.36 2.65 9.17
C PRO A 176 -1.76 3.17 8.78
N GLU A 177 -2.01 3.31 7.48
CA GLU A 177 -3.29 3.74 6.91
C GLU A 177 -4.27 2.54 6.84
N ILE A 178 -4.75 2.11 8.01
CA ILE A 178 -5.67 0.97 8.18
C ILE A 178 -6.86 1.42 9.02
N VAL A 179 -8.05 0.89 8.76
CA VAL A 179 -9.29 1.31 9.42
C VAL A 179 -9.27 1.09 10.93
N HIS A 180 -8.74 -0.02 11.44
CA HIS A 180 -8.74 -0.29 12.89
C HIS A 180 -7.85 0.69 13.69
N PRO A 181 -6.61 1.01 13.25
CA PRO A 181 -5.85 2.12 13.82
C PRO A 181 -6.52 3.50 13.71
N ALA A 182 -7.33 3.77 12.67
CA ALA A 182 -8.09 5.01 12.56
C ALA A 182 -9.23 5.06 13.59
N VAL A 183 -10.04 4.00 13.71
CA VAL A 183 -11.10 3.88 14.73
C VAL A 183 -10.54 4.08 16.13
N GLN A 184 -9.44 3.39 16.48
CA GLN A 184 -8.78 3.58 17.79
C GLN A 184 -8.33 5.04 18.00
N GLN A 185 -7.80 5.71 16.97
CA GLN A 185 -7.43 7.13 17.05
C GLN A 185 -8.66 8.02 17.33
N GLY A 186 -9.80 7.72 16.69
CA GLY A 186 -11.05 8.46 16.85
C GLY A 186 -11.65 8.27 18.24
N GLU A 187 -11.67 7.04 18.74
CA GLU A 187 -12.10 6.70 20.11
C GLU A 187 -11.26 7.44 21.16
N ILE A 188 -9.93 7.45 21.02
CA ILE A 188 -9.03 8.15 21.95
C ILE A 188 -9.23 9.66 21.87
N ALA A 189 -9.36 10.22 20.66
CA ALA A 189 -9.61 11.63 20.45
C ALA A 189 -10.95 12.06 21.11
N ALA A 190 -12.03 11.34 20.83
CA ALA A 190 -13.35 11.59 21.40
C ALA A 190 -13.35 11.46 22.92
N HIS A 191 -12.76 10.39 23.47
CA HIS A 191 -12.60 10.21 24.90
C HIS A 191 -11.85 11.37 25.56
N ASN A 192 -10.71 11.78 24.99
CA ASN A 192 -9.88 12.85 25.55
C ASN A 192 -10.48 14.25 25.40
N ILE A 193 -11.47 14.43 24.52
CA ILE A 193 -12.30 15.64 24.40
C ILE A 193 -13.42 15.64 25.45
N LEU A 194 -14.11 14.51 25.64
CA LEU A 194 -15.27 14.39 26.53
C LEU A 194 -14.89 14.26 28.01
N TYR A 195 -13.74 13.66 28.32
CA TYR A 195 -13.26 13.41 29.68
C TYR A 195 -11.91 14.11 29.93
N PRO A 196 -11.88 15.46 30.00
CA PRO A 196 -10.68 16.20 30.33
C PRO A 196 -10.27 15.91 31.78
N GLY A 197 -9.11 15.28 31.96
CA GLY A 197 -8.61 14.87 33.28
C GLY A 197 -7.12 14.51 33.28
N PRO A 198 -6.57 14.13 34.44
CA PRO A 198 -5.13 13.84 34.60
C PRO A 198 -4.67 12.56 33.88
N ASN A 199 -5.60 11.64 33.57
CA ASN A 199 -5.31 10.34 32.96
C ASN A 199 -5.93 10.22 31.55
N PRO A 200 -5.46 10.98 30.54
CA PRO A 200 -5.94 10.88 29.17
C PRO A 200 -5.56 9.54 28.52
N SER A 201 -6.50 8.97 27.76
CA SER A 201 -6.31 7.75 26.97
C SER A 201 -5.16 7.87 25.97
N GLN A 202 -4.52 6.75 25.65
CA GLN A 202 -3.29 6.67 24.86
C GLN A 202 -3.40 5.66 23.72
N ARG A 203 -2.79 5.98 22.58
CA ARG A 203 -2.71 5.11 21.40
C ARG A 203 -1.77 3.93 21.63
N ILE A 204 -2.27 2.73 21.39
CA ILE A 204 -1.53 1.48 21.58
C ILE A 204 -0.86 1.10 20.25
N THR A 205 0.45 1.33 20.15
CA THR A 205 1.24 1.05 18.93
C THR A 205 2.00 -0.28 18.96
N ARG A 206 1.93 -1.04 20.07
CA ARG A 206 2.66 -2.30 20.25
C ARG A 206 2.07 -3.47 19.45
N VAL A 207 0.76 -3.47 19.23
CA VAL A 207 0.01 -4.55 18.56
C VAL A 207 -0.55 -4.03 17.23
N LEU A 208 0.32 -3.43 16.41
CA LEU A 208 -0.07 -3.06 15.05
C LEU A 208 -0.22 -4.34 14.21
N ILE A 209 -1.46 -4.62 13.85
CA ILE A 209 -1.83 -5.66 12.89
C ILE A 209 -1.81 -5.06 11.50
N SER A 210 -1.38 -5.82 10.50
CA SER A 210 -1.64 -5.51 9.11
C SER A 210 -1.88 -6.78 8.31
N VAL A 211 -2.89 -6.73 7.44
CA VAL A 211 -3.38 -7.85 6.64
C VAL A 211 -3.38 -7.45 5.16
N VAL A 212 -3.05 -8.39 4.31
CA VAL A 212 -3.10 -8.26 2.85
C VAL A 212 -3.98 -9.40 2.33
N PHE A 213 -5.17 -9.02 1.88
CA PHE A 213 -6.21 -9.95 1.41
C PHE A 213 -5.89 -10.39 -0.02
N THR A 214 -4.96 -11.32 -0.14
CA THR A 214 -4.65 -12.04 -1.38
C THR A 214 -4.91 -13.52 -1.21
N ASP A 215 -4.65 -14.31 -2.25
CA ASP A 215 -4.63 -15.75 -2.15
C ASP A 215 -3.20 -16.26 -2.49
N PRO A 216 -2.44 -16.83 -1.53
CA PRO A 216 -2.77 -16.92 -0.11
C PRO A 216 -2.81 -15.54 0.59
N GLN A 217 -3.52 -15.47 1.73
CA GLN A 217 -3.59 -14.27 2.56
C GLN A 217 -2.30 -14.10 3.36
N ALA A 218 -1.87 -12.85 3.58
CA ALA A 218 -0.70 -12.54 4.39
C ALA A 218 -1.08 -11.62 5.56
N ALA A 219 -0.61 -11.93 6.77
CA ALA A 219 -0.84 -11.12 7.96
C ALA A 219 0.45 -10.95 8.78
N THR A 220 0.53 -9.85 9.53
CA THR A 220 1.58 -9.58 10.51
C THR A 220 0.98 -8.93 11.74
N VAL A 221 1.59 -9.16 12.91
CA VAL A 221 1.27 -8.47 14.15
C VAL A 221 2.56 -8.17 14.92
N GLY A 222 2.66 -6.97 15.48
CA GLY A 222 3.75 -6.60 16.39
C GLY A 222 5.08 -6.29 15.68
N LEU A 223 6.20 -6.64 16.33
CA LEU A 223 7.54 -6.31 15.86
C LEU A 223 8.06 -7.33 14.84
N THR A 224 8.51 -6.84 13.68
CA THR A 224 9.34 -7.64 12.77
C THR A 224 10.75 -7.82 13.32
N GLU A 225 11.43 -8.92 12.97
CA GLU A 225 12.87 -9.13 13.28
C GLU A 225 13.75 -7.94 12.92
N LYS A 226 13.49 -7.33 11.75
CA LYS A 226 14.21 -6.14 11.29
C LYS A 226 14.03 -4.95 12.24
N ALA A 227 12.85 -4.77 12.80
CA ALA A 227 12.56 -3.72 13.78
C ALA A 227 13.18 -4.05 15.14
N ALA A 228 13.09 -5.31 15.60
CA ALA A 228 13.73 -5.77 16.83
C ALA A 228 15.26 -5.56 16.78
N LYS A 229 15.91 -6.00 15.70
CA LYS A 229 17.35 -5.80 15.46
C LYS A 229 17.74 -4.32 15.40
N ALA A 230 16.94 -3.47 14.75
CA ALA A 230 17.19 -2.03 14.70
C ALA A 230 17.03 -1.34 16.06
N GLY A 231 16.17 -1.87 16.94
CA GLY A 231 15.99 -1.40 18.32
C GLY A 231 16.92 -2.03 19.36
N GLY A 232 17.85 -2.92 18.95
CA GLY A 232 18.72 -3.64 19.88
C GLY A 232 17.99 -4.65 20.79
N ILE A 233 16.78 -5.07 20.42
CA ILE A 233 15.94 -5.97 21.21
C ILE A 233 16.38 -7.42 20.95
N PRO A 234 16.81 -8.19 21.97
CA PRO A 234 17.07 -9.62 21.82
C PRO A 234 15.81 -10.37 21.38
N TYR A 235 15.94 -11.26 20.41
CA TYR A 235 14.83 -12.05 19.90
C TYR A 235 15.27 -13.45 19.48
N LEU A 236 14.33 -14.40 19.49
CA LEU A 236 14.44 -15.69 18.83
C LEU A 236 13.49 -15.68 17.62
N SER A 237 13.84 -16.43 16.58
CA SER A 237 13.00 -16.61 15.40
C SER A 237 12.84 -18.10 15.09
N ALA A 238 11.66 -18.45 14.59
CA ALA A 238 11.31 -19.78 14.13
C ALA A 238 10.42 -19.63 12.89
N SER A 239 10.53 -20.59 11.97
CA SER A 239 9.71 -20.67 10.76
C SER A 239 9.24 -22.10 10.58
N TYR A 240 8.03 -22.28 10.09
CA TYR A 240 7.43 -23.59 9.81
C TYR A 240 6.72 -23.53 8.45
N PRO A 241 6.99 -24.47 7.52
CA PRO A 241 6.45 -24.41 6.18
C PRO A 241 4.97 -24.82 6.17
N PHE A 242 4.12 -24.05 5.48
CA PHE A 242 2.67 -24.28 5.52
C PHE A 242 2.27 -25.63 4.87
N ASN A 243 3.01 -26.12 3.88
CA ASN A 243 2.71 -27.38 3.20
C ASN A 243 2.90 -28.65 4.07
N ASP A 244 3.61 -28.55 5.21
CA ASP A 244 3.73 -29.62 6.20
C ASP A 244 2.57 -29.61 7.23
N HIS A 245 1.73 -28.57 7.20
CA HIS A 245 0.56 -28.48 8.09
C HIS A 245 -0.60 -29.35 7.59
N GLY A 246 -1.17 -30.19 8.45
CA GLY A 246 -2.21 -31.17 8.08
C GLY A 246 -3.44 -30.61 7.35
N LYS A 247 -3.87 -29.36 7.63
CA LYS A 247 -4.95 -28.72 6.84
C LYS A 247 -4.52 -28.37 5.41
N SER A 248 -3.24 -28.03 5.20
CA SER A 248 -2.69 -27.71 3.87
C SER A 248 -2.73 -28.93 2.96
N ILE A 249 -2.39 -30.10 3.51
CA ILE A 249 -2.44 -31.40 2.83
C ILE A 249 -3.88 -31.75 2.42
N ILE A 250 -4.87 -31.53 3.29
CA ILE A 250 -6.30 -31.76 2.99
C ILE A 250 -6.82 -30.78 1.93
N MET A 251 -6.28 -29.55 1.88
CA MET A 251 -6.67 -28.51 0.93
C MET A 251 -5.86 -28.53 -0.39
N ASP A 252 -4.98 -29.51 -0.58
CA ASP A 252 -4.00 -29.61 -1.67
C ASP A 252 -3.16 -28.32 -1.89
N ALA A 253 -2.97 -27.55 -0.82
CA ALA A 253 -2.21 -26.31 -0.80
C ALA A 253 -0.71 -26.60 -0.67
N MET A 254 -0.16 -27.35 -1.62
CA MET A 254 1.21 -27.90 -1.58
C MET A 254 2.31 -26.88 -1.90
N GLN A 255 1.97 -25.71 -2.46
CA GLN A 255 2.93 -24.67 -2.83
C GLN A 255 3.38 -23.84 -1.62
N ALA A 256 4.68 -23.85 -1.34
CA ALA A 256 5.29 -22.99 -0.34
C ALA A 256 5.41 -21.54 -0.84
N SER A 257 4.91 -20.59 -0.05
CA SER A 257 5.00 -19.14 -0.25
C SER A 257 6.29 -18.53 0.32
#